data_AF-A0A2H0H5P0-F1
#
_entry.id   AF-A0A2H0H5P0-F1
#
_cell.length_a   1.000
_cell.length_b   1.000
_cell.length_c   1.000
_cell.angle_alpha   90.00
_cell.angle_beta   90.00
_cell.angle_gamma   90.00
#
_symmetry.space_group_name_H-M   'P 1'
#
loop_
_entity.id
_entity.type
_entity.pdbx_description
1 polymer ?
#
loop_
_entity_poly.entity_id
_entity_poly.type
_entity_poly.pdbx_seq_one_letter_code
_entity_poly.pdbx_strand_id
1 'polypeptide(L)'
;MMKHFLKTVLVILVAFSANAMMAQSSLDKKTLVTIGDETVSVAEFMKVYQKNNALADTTYRESVKEYLDLFVNFKLKVMEAESLKMDTISAFVKELEGYRTQLAKPYFVDEKVNEALLQEAYNRLLKDIRASHILIM
;
A
#
# COMPACT_ATOMS: atom_id res chain seq x y z
N MET A 1 15.06 -37.80 -39.06
CA MET A 1 15.90 -37.85 -37.84
C MET A 1 15.89 -36.51 -37.08
N MET A 2 16.25 -35.39 -37.73
CA MET A 2 16.31 -34.05 -37.09
C MET A 2 14.99 -33.53 -36.49
N LYS A 3 13.84 -33.81 -37.12
CA LYS A 3 12.52 -33.40 -36.61
C LYS A 3 12.08 -34.14 -35.33
N HIS A 4 12.53 -35.39 -35.15
CA HIS A 4 12.24 -36.13 -33.91
C HIS A 4 13.13 -35.64 -32.79
N PHE A 5 14.42 -35.43 -33.07
CA PHE A 5 15.38 -34.83 -32.12
C PHE A 5 14.92 -33.45 -31.62
N LEU A 6 14.45 -32.58 -32.51
CA LEU A 6 13.95 -31.25 -32.14
C LEU A 6 12.69 -31.31 -31.25
N LYS A 7 11.80 -32.29 -31.48
CA LYS A 7 10.63 -32.53 -30.62
C LYS A 7 11.03 -33.03 -29.25
N THR A 8 12.02 -33.91 -29.14
CA THR A 8 12.52 -34.40 -27.85
C THR A 8 13.16 -33.28 -27.04
N VAL A 9 13.96 -32.43 -27.68
CA VAL A 9 14.56 -31.25 -27.04
C VAL A 9 13.49 -30.27 -26.56
N LEU A 10 12.45 -30.02 -27.36
CA LEU A 10 11.33 -29.16 -26.97
C LEU A 10 10.58 -29.71 -25.75
N VAL A 11 10.32 -31.02 -25.70
CA VAL A 11 9.66 -31.67 -24.56
C VAL A 11 10.50 -31.56 -23.29
N ILE A 12 11.82 -31.73 -23.39
CA ILE A 12 12.74 -31.56 -22.25
C ILE A 12 12.75 -30.11 -21.77
N LEU A 13 12.73 -29.14 -22.69
CA LEU A 13 12.71 -27.71 -22.35
C LEU A 13 11.42 -27.31 -21.61
N VAL A 14 10.28 -27.83 -22.07
CA VAL A 14 8.96 -27.61 -21.44
C VAL A 14 8.86 -28.32 -20.09
N ALA A 15 9.42 -29.52 -19.95
CA ALA A 15 9.48 -30.22 -18.68
C ALA A 15 10.39 -29.49 -17.68
N PHE A 16 11.50 -28.91 -18.13
CA PHE A 16 12.41 -28.14 -17.28
C PHE A 16 11.79 -26.82 -16.81
N SER A 17 11.06 -26.11 -17.69
CA SER A 17 10.34 -24.88 -17.30
C SER A 17 9.18 -25.14 -16.33
N ALA A 18 8.48 -26.27 -16.46
CA ALA A 18 7.43 -26.66 -15.52
C ALA A 18 7.97 -26.91 -14.10
N ASN A 19 9.17 -27.50 -13.97
CA ASN A 19 9.82 -27.69 -12.66
C ASN A 19 10.28 -26.37 -12.04
N ALA A 20 10.73 -25.40 -12.84
CA ALA A 20 11.14 -24.08 -12.35
C ALA A 20 9.97 -23.27 -11.76
N MET A 21 8.74 -23.46 -12.27
CA MET A 21 7.55 -22.80 -11.72
C MET A 21 7.13 -23.34 -10.35
N MET A 22 7.39 -24.61 -10.04
CA MET A 22 7.04 -25.22 -8.75
C MET A 22 8.06 -24.91 -7.64
N ALA A 23 9.27 -24.45 -8.00
CA ALA A 23 10.35 -24.15 -7.05
C ALA A 23 10.30 -22.72 -6.47
N GLN A 24 9.39 -21.85 -6.93
CA GLN A 24 9.21 -20.53 -6.35
C GLN A 24 8.50 -20.65 -5.00
N SER A 25 9.27 -20.82 -3.92
CA SER A 25 8.78 -20.56 -2.57
C SER A 25 8.41 -19.08 -2.46
N SER A 26 7.14 -18.76 -2.67
CA SER A 26 6.64 -17.39 -2.55
C SER A 26 6.84 -16.93 -1.11
N LEU A 27 7.48 -15.77 -0.91
CA LEU A 27 7.67 -15.17 0.41
C LEU A 27 6.33 -14.96 1.16
N ASP A 28 5.22 -14.88 0.43
CA ASP A 28 3.86 -14.80 0.97
C ASP A 28 3.44 -16.05 1.76
N LYS A 29 3.99 -17.22 1.42
CA LYS A 29 3.68 -18.51 2.06
C LYS A 29 4.69 -18.91 3.12
N LYS A 30 5.81 -18.19 3.21
CA LYS A 30 6.85 -18.46 4.20
C LYS A 30 6.50 -17.72 5.48
N THR A 31 6.05 -18.46 6.49
CA THR A 31 5.82 -17.91 7.83
C THR A 31 7.15 -17.42 8.41
N LEU A 32 7.16 -16.17 8.89
CA LEU A 32 8.29 -15.56 9.60
C LEU A 32 8.13 -15.76 11.11
N VAL A 33 6.96 -15.43 11.64
CA VAL A 33 6.64 -15.48 13.07
C VAL A 33 5.17 -15.82 13.27
N THR A 34 4.86 -16.50 14.38
CA THR A 34 3.49 -16.74 14.85
C THR A 34 3.32 -16.04 16.19
N ILE A 35 2.26 -15.22 16.32
CA ILE A 35 1.95 -14.42 17.51
C ILE A 35 0.53 -14.79 17.94
N GLY A 36 0.40 -15.60 18.99
CA GLY A 36 -0.87 -16.24 19.34
C GLY A 36 -1.39 -17.10 18.19
N ASP A 37 -2.58 -16.78 17.69
CA ASP A 37 -3.22 -17.47 16.56
C ASP A 37 -2.92 -16.79 15.19
N GLU A 38 -2.22 -15.65 15.16
CA GLU A 38 -1.85 -14.98 13.92
C GLU A 38 -0.50 -15.46 13.38
N THR A 39 -0.47 -15.85 12.10
CA THR A 39 0.78 -16.14 11.38
C THR A 39 1.14 -14.98 10.46
N VAL A 40 2.34 -14.43 10.62
CA VAL A 40 2.87 -13.35 9.78
C VAL A 40 3.87 -13.92 8.79
N SER A 41 3.66 -13.65 7.50
CA SER A 41 4.57 -14.09 6.44
C SER A 41 5.78 -13.16 6.30
N VAL A 42 6.85 -13.66 5.68
CA VAL A 42 8.02 -12.85 5.35
C VAL A 42 7.62 -11.66 4.46
N ALA A 43 6.74 -11.87 3.48
CA ALA A 43 6.31 -10.80 2.58
C ALA A 43 5.53 -9.70 3.30
N GLU A 44 4.63 -10.06 4.21
CA GLU A 44 3.88 -9.10 5.02
C GLU A 44 4.82 -8.24 5.86
N PHE A 45 5.70 -8.88 6.62
CA PHE A 45 6.68 -8.18 7.45
C PHE A 45 7.55 -7.23 6.61
N MET A 46 8.09 -7.72 5.49
CA MET A 46 8.96 -6.90 4.63
C MET A 46 8.23 -5.71 4.01
N LYS A 47 6.94 -5.86 3.66
CA LYS A 47 6.11 -4.77 3.14
C LYS A 47 5.95 -3.66 4.18
N VAL A 48 5.69 -4.02 5.44
CA VAL A 48 5.53 -3.05 6.54
C VAL A 48 6.89 -2.42 6.88
N TYR A 49 7.95 -3.23 6.96
CA TYR A 49 9.32 -2.76 7.19
C TYR A 49 9.75 -1.73 6.15
N GLN A 50 9.61 -2.05 4.85
CA GLN A 50 10.00 -1.15 3.77
C GLN A 50 9.16 0.13 3.74
N LYS A 51 7.85 0.02 3.98
CA LYS A 51 6.97 1.20 4.04
C LYS A 51 7.40 2.17 5.15
N ASN A 52 7.74 1.66 6.33
CA ASN A 52 8.08 2.48 7.49
C ASN A 52 9.54 2.95 7.48
N ASN A 53 10.40 2.29 6.70
CA ASN A 53 11.83 2.59 6.62
C ASN A 53 12.26 3.02 5.21
N ALA A 54 11.33 3.55 4.40
CA ALA A 54 11.58 3.88 2.99
C ALA A 54 12.71 4.90 2.77
N LEU A 55 13.08 5.66 3.81
CA LEU A 55 14.17 6.65 3.81
C LEU A 55 15.39 6.21 4.64
N ALA A 56 15.33 5.04 5.28
CA ALA A 56 16.42 4.55 6.11
C ALA A 56 17.47 3.83 5.25
N ASP A 57 18.74 4.06 5.55
CA ASP A 57 19.85 3.41 4.87
C ASP A 57 19.72 1.88 5.00
N THR A 58 19.47 1.21 3.88
CA THR A 58 19.14 -0.24 3.81
C THR A 58 20.26 -1.17 4.26
N THR A 59 21.39 -0.62 4.70
CA THR A 59 22.67 -1.30 4.88
C THR A 59 22.84 -1.94 6.27
N TYR A 60 21.96 -1.65 7.23
CA TYR A 60 22.11 -2.13 8.61
C TYR A 60 21.26 -3.39 8.86
N ARG A 61 21.89 -4.57 8.98
CA ARG A 61 21.16 -5.83 9.27
C ARG A 61 20.56 -5.85 10.69
N GLU A 62 21.19 -5.16 11.64
CA GLU A 62 20.69 -5.06 13.02
C GLU A 62 19.35 -4.30 13.07
N SER A 63 19.10 -3.34 12.16
CA SER A 63 17.83 -2.59 12.13
C SER A 63 16.63 -3.46 11.77
N VAL A 64 16.82 -4.51 10.95
CA VAL A 64 15.74 -5.43 10.57
C VAL A 64 15.32 -6.29 11.76
N LYS A 65 16.28 -6.76 12.57
CA LYS A 65 16.01 -7.58 13.76
C LYS A 65 15.35 -6.75 14.85
N GLU A 66 15.86 -5.56 15.13
CA GLU A 66 15.25 -4.63 16.09
C GLU A 66 13.83 -4.25 15.66
N TYR A 67 13.62 -4.02 14.36
CA TYR A 67 12.30 -3.75 13.84
C TYR A 67 11.36 -4.96 13.97
N LEU A 68 11.86 -6.18 13.83
CA LEU A 68 11.06 -7.38 14.09
C LEU A 68 10.57 -7.44 15.53
N ASP A 69 11.43 -7.12 16.50
CA ASP A 69 11.04 -7.06 17.91
C ASP A 69 9.99 -5.97 18.17
N LEU A 70 10.13 -4.78 17.57
CA LEU A 70 9.13 -3.71 17.63
C LEU A 70 7.80 -4.14 16.99
N PHE A 71 7.86 -4.81 15.85
CA PHE A 71 6.69 -5.31 15.13
C PHE A 71 5.92 -6.35 15.96
N VAL A 72 6.62 -7.31 16.57
CA VAL A 72 6.01 -8.32 17.44
C VAL A 72 5.37 -7.66 18.67
N ASN A 73 6.07 -6.74 19.34
CA ASN A 73 5.54 -6.00 20.48
C ASN A 73 4.31 -5.17 20.11
N PHE A 74 4.31 -4.54 18.93
CA PHE A 74 3.16 -3.80 18.43
C PHE A 74 1.94 -4.73 18.25
N LYS A 75 2.13 -5.87 17.56
CA LYS A 75 1.06 -6.85 17.35
C LYS A 75 0.48 -7.38 18.66
N LEU A 76 1.32 -7.73 19.63
CA LEU A 76 0.87 -8.17 20.96
C LEU A 76 0.01 -7.10 21.66
N LYS A 77 0.37 -5.82 21.57
CA LYS A 77 -0.42 -4.72 22.15
C LYS A 77 -1.77 -4.56 21.48
N VAL A 78 -1.84 -4.71 20.16
CA VAL A 78 -3.10 -4.65 19.40
C VAL A 78 -4.01 -5.80 19.82
N MET A 79 -3.49 -7.03 19.86
CA MET A 79 -4.25 -8.21 20.28
C MET A 79 -4.84 -8.05 21.69
N GLU A 80 -4.04 -7.54 22.64
CA GLU A 80 -4.54 -7.28 24.00
C GLU A 80 -5.61 -6.18 24.01
N ALA A 81 -5.43 -5.11 23.25
CA ALA A 81 -6.41 -4.03 23.16
C ALA A 81 -7.75 -4.51 22.57
N GLU A 82 -7.72 -5.38 21.56
CA GLU A 82 -8.92 -6.02 20.96
C GLU A 82 -9.59 -7.01 21.91
N SER A 83 -8.78 -7.78 22.67
CA SER A 83 -9.27 -8.66 23.75
C SER A 83 -10.04 -7.86 24.80
N LEU A 84 -9.51 -6.69 25.17
CA LEU A 84 -10.14 -5.73 26.09
C LEU A 84 -11.27 -4.90 25.46
N LYS A 85 -11.64 -5.16 24.19
CA LYS A 85 -12.69 -4.44 23.43
C LYS A 85 -12.45 -2.94 23.30
N MET A 86 -11.20 -2.50 23.36
CA MET A 86 -10.83 -1.09 23.22
C MET A 86 -11.13 -0.54 21.82
N ASP A 87 -11.17 -1.40 20.81
CA ASP A 87 -11.58 -1.10 19.43
C ASP A 87 -13.08 -0.76 19.30
N THR A 88 -13.89 -1.06 20.32
CA THR A 88 -15.35 -0.84 20.30
C THR A 88 -15.81 0.40 21.07
N ILE A 89 -14.90 1.03 21.84
CA ILE A 89 -15.26 2.19 22.67
C ILE A 89 -15.64 3.38 21.79
N SER A 90 -16.63 4.16 22.23
CA SER A 90 -17.16 5.28 21.43
C SER A 90 -16.09 6.31 21.05
N ALA A 91 -15.11 6.56 21.91
CA ALA A 91 -14.02 7.49 21.63
C ALA A 91 -13.18 7.02 20.43
N PHE A 92 -12.76 5.76 20.42
CA PHE A 92 -11.98 5.16 19.34
C PHE A 92 -12.78 5.13 18.02
N VAL A 93 -14.05 4.70 18.07
CA VAL A 93 -14.90 4.64 16.87
C VAL A 93 -15.07 6.03 16.23
N LYS A 94 -15.28 7.07 17.03
CA LYS A 94 -15.39 8.46 16.55
C LYS A 94 -14.09 8.97 15.94
N GLU A 95 -12.96 8.67 16.58
CA GLU A 95 -11.65 9.04 16.06
C GLU A 95 -11.35 8.33 14.72
N LEU A 96 -11.61 7.02 14.66
CA LEU A 96 -11.47 6.22 13.45
C LEU A 96 -12.35 6.74 12.31
N GLU A 97 -13.60 7.10 12.59
CA GLU A 97 -14.50 7.74 11.61
C GLU A 97 -13.91 9.05 11.09
N GLY A 98 -13.39 9.90 11.98
CA GLY A 98 -12.72 11.14 11.61
C GLY A 98 -11.55 10.92 10.65
N TYR A 99 -10.67 9.94 10.92
CA TYR A 99 -9.57 9.60 10.03
C TYR A 99 -10.07 9.10 8.67
N ARG A 100 -11.11 8.27 8.64
CA ARG A 100 -11.71 7.79 7.38
C ARG A 100 -12.25 8.94 6.55
N THR A 101 -12.98 9.87 7.16
CA THR A 101 -13.51 11.05 6.46
C THR A 101 -12.39 11.90 5.87
N GLN A 102 -11.30 12.12 6.62
CA GLN A 102 -10.16 12.90 6.14
C GLN A 102 -9.45 12.22 4.95
N LEU A 103 -9.18 10.92 5.05
CA LEU A 103 -8.50 10.16 4.01
C LEU A 103 -9.36 9.94 2.77
N ALA A 104 -10.69 10.01 2.90
CA ALA A 104 -11.60 9.89 1.76
C ALA A 104 -11.70 11.17 0.92
N LYS A 105 -11.36 12.36 1.45
CA LYS A 105 -11.49 13.65 0.76
C LYS A 105 -10.92 13.66 -0.67
N PRO A 106 -9.69 13.15 -0.94
CA PRO A 106 -9.13 13.17 -2.29
C PRO A 106 -9.94 12.36 -3.31
N TYR A 107 -10.71 11.37 -2.86
CA TYR A 107 -11.53 10.53 -3.74
C TYR A 107 -12.86 11.18 -4.15
N PHE A 108 -13.25 12.29 -3.50
CA PHE A 108 -14.45 13.06 -3.84
C PHE A 108 -14.16 14.24 -4.78
N VAL A 109 -12.91 14.43 -5.17
CA VAL A 109 -12.49 15.50 -6.08
C VAL A 109 -12.75 15.06 -7.52
N ASP A 110 -13.57 15.82 -8.25
CA ASP A 110 -13.75 15.63 -9.70
C ASP A 110 -12.65 16.38 -10.46
N GLU A 111 -11.63 15.64 -10.87
CA GLU A 111 -10.49 16.18 -11.62
C GLU A 111 -10.92 16.89 -12.92
N LYS A 112 -12.03 16.49 -13.54
CA LYS A 112 -12.51 17.15 -14.77
C LYS A 112 -13.05 18.54 -14.50
N VAL A 113 -13.74 18.71 -13.36
CA VAL A 113 -14.24 20.02 -12.93
C VAL A 113 -13.08 20.93 -12.58
N ASN A 114 -12.07 20.42 -11.88
CA ASN A 114 -10.87 21.18 -11.54
C ASN A 114 -10.13 21.66 -12.79
N GLU A 115 -9.92 20.79 -13.77
CA GLU A 115 -9.27 21.16 -15.03
C GLU A 115 -10.08 22.21 -15.79
N ALA A 116 -11.41 22.07 -15.87
CA ALA A 116 -12.27 23.07 -16.51
C ALA A 116 -12.17 24.45 -15.84
N LEU A 117 -12.17 24.48 -14.50
CA LEU A 117 -12.00 25.71 -13.72
C LEU A 117 -10.61 26.33 -13.90
N LEU A 118 -9.56 25.50 -13.98
CA LEU A 118 -8.21 25.94 -14.23
C LEU A 118 -8.10 26.63 -15.61
N GLN A 119 -8.66 26.00 -16.65
CA GLN A 119 -8.69 26.56 -18.00
C GLN A 119 -9.52 27.85 -18.05
N GLU A 120 -10.66 27.90 -17.36
CA GLU A 120 -11.46 29.12 -17.25
C GLU A 120 -10.69 30.25 -16.59
N ALA A 121 -10.05 30.00 -15.45
CA ALA A 121 -9.25 30.97 -14.73
C ALA A 121 -8.09 31.50 -15.60
N TYR A 122 -7.39 30.61 -16.30
CA TYR A 122 -6.34 30.98 -17.25
C TYR A 122 -6.88 31.88 -18.38
N ASN A 123 -7.99 31.51 -19.02
CA ASN A 123 -8.58 32.30 -20.09
C ASN A 123 -9.06 33.68 -19.62
N ARG A 124 -9.59 33.78 -18.39
CA ARG A 124 -9.97 35.06 -17.77
C ARG A 124 -8.75 35.95 -17.50
N LEU A 125 -7.62 35.39 -17.09
CA LEU A 125 -6.37 36.14 -16.87
C LEU A 125 -5.85 36.82 -18.14
N LEU A 126 -6.10 36.26 -19.31
CA LEU A 126 -5.67 36.83 -20.60
C LEU A 126 -6.52 38.04 -21.04
N LYS A 127 -7.64 38.31 -20.36
CA LYS A 127 -8.60 39.34 -20.75
C LYS A 127 -8.78 40.37 -19.65
N ASP A 128 -8.43 41.61 -19.97
CA ASP A 128 -8.74 42.76 -19.11
C ASP A 128 -10.07 43.41 -19.54
N ILE A 129 -10.88 43.85 -18.57
CA ILE A 129 -12.21 44.44 -18.80
C ILE A 129 -12.30 45.78 -18.06
N ARG A 130 -12.40 46.86 -18.83
CA ARG A 130 -12.70 48.19 -18.29
C ARG A 130 -14.21 48.36 -18.15
N ALA A 131 -14.72 48.23 -16.93
CA ALA A 131 -16.13 48.43 -16.59
C ALA A 131 -16.35 49.63 -15.65
N SER A 132 -17.55 50.21 -15.67
CA SER A 132 -18.01 51.23 -14.72
C SER A 132 -19.37 50.82 -14.19
N HIS A 133 -19.61 51.00 -12.89
CA HIS A 133 -20.89 50.68 -12.26
C HIS A 133 -21.34 51.83 -11.35
N ILE A 134 -22.66 51.97 -11.18
CA ILE A 134 -23.27 52.88 -10.21
C ILE A 134 -23.88 51.99 -9.12
N LEU A 135 -23.44 52.16 -7.88
CA LEU A 135 -24.01 51.48 -6.72
C LEU A 135 -25.23 52.26 -6.23
N ILE A 136 -26.37 51.59 -6.06
CA ILE A 136 -27.58 52.15 -5.46
C ILE A 136 -27.84 51.38 -4.16
N MET A 137 -28.12 52.10 -3.07
CA MET A 137 -28.52 51.55 -1.76
C MET A 137 -30.02 51.33 -1.67
#